data_AF-A0A2T1E727-F1
#
_entry.id   AF-A0A2T1E727-F1
#
_cell.length_a   1.000
_cell.length_b   1.000
_cell.length_c   1.000
_cell.angle_alpha   90.00
_cell.angle_beta   90.00
_cell.angle_gamma   90.00
#
_symmetry.space_group_name_H-M   'P 1'
#
loop_
_entity.id
_entity.type
_entity.pdbx_description
1 polymer ?
#
loop_
_entity_poly.entity_id
_entity_poly.type
_entity_poly.pdbx_seq_one_letter_code
_entity_poly.pdbx_strand_id
1 'polypeptide(L)' 'MFEVPTEIQWVFFCDRIRSLAQMRFCLYNLYMEGGLLFIEVKSCDNEQVRYLYIINAEGEFV' A
#
# COMPACT_ATOMS: atom_id res chain seq x y z
N MET A 1 13.61 15.37 4.10
CA MET A 1 13.32 14.49 5.25
C MET A 1 12.57 13.31 4.67
N PHE A 2 13.02 12.08 4.90
CA PHE A 2 12.22 10.93 4.45
C PHE A 2 11.07 10.77 5.43
N GLU A 3 9.84 10.87 4.94
CA GLU A 3 8.66 10.56 5.74
C GLU A 3 8.60 9.04 5.94
N VAL A 4 8.30 8.63 7.17
CA VAL A 4 8.09 7.24 7.53
C VAL A 4 6.62 7.02 7.84
N PRO A 5 6.04 5.85 7.52
CA PRO A 5 4.68 5.54 7.90
C PRO A 5 4.49 5.62 9.42
N THR A 6 3.32 6.05 9.87
CA THR A 6 2.90 5.89 11.26
C THR A 6 2.78 4.40 11.60
N GLU A 7 2.79 4.07 12.89
CA GLU A 7 2.58 2.68 13.34
C GLU A 7 1.26 2.11 12.82
N ILE A 8 0.20 2.92 12.78
CA ILE A 8 -1.12 2.50 12.31
C ILE A 8 -1.10 2.25 10.79
N GLN A 9 -0.51 3.16 10.00
CA GLN A 9 -0.31 2.96 8.56
C GLN A 9 0.47 1.68 8.28
N TRP A 10 1.51 1.41 9.07
CA TRP A 10 2.32 0.21 8.93
C TRP A 10 1.55 -1.07 9.22
N VAL A 11 0.72 -1.08 10.28
CA VAL A 11 -0.15 -2.23 10.61
C VAL A 11 -1.13 -2.52 9.46
N PHE A 12 -1.80 -1.49 8.94
CA PHE A 12 -2.72 -1.64 7.80
C PHE A 12 -2.01 -2.14 6.55
N PHE A 13 -0.83 -1.60 6.25
CA PHE A 13 -0.01 -2.07 5.14
C PHE A 13 0.34 -3.54 5.28
N CYS A 14 0.84 -3.97 6.45
CA CYS A 14 1.17 -5.37 6.70
C CYS A 14 -0.03 -6.29 6.53
N ASP A 15 -1.22 -5.90 6.97
CA ASP A 15 -2.44 -6.69 6.78
C ASP A 15 -2.84 -6.78 5.29
N ARG A 16 -2.75 -5.64 4.59
CA ARG A 16 -3.09 -5.59 3.17
C ARG A 16 -2.13 -6.42 2.32
N ILE A 17 -0.83 -6.42 2.62
CA ILE A 17 0.16 -7.29 1.94
C ILE A 17 -0.20 -8.77 2.04
N ARG A 18 -0.69 -9.25 3.19
CA ARG A 18 -1.13 -10.65 3.33
C ARG A 18 -2.30 -10.96 2.39
N SER A 19 -3.28 -10.06 2.33
CA SER A 19 -4.45 -10.20 1.46
C SER A 19 -4.05 -10.20 -0.03
N LEU A 20 -3.17 -9.28 -0.43
CA LEU A 20 -2.68 -9.13 -1.79
C LEU A 20 -1.94 -10.39 -2.27
N ALA A 21 -1.12 -10.99 -1.40
CA ALA A 21 -0.42 -12.22 -1.73
C ALA A 21 -1.37 -13.38 -2.04
N GLN A 22 -2.49 -13.50 -1.32
CA GLN A 22 -3.52 -14.52 -1.58
C GLN A 22 -4.23 -14.28 -2.92
N MET A 23 -4.41 -13.02 -3.32
CA MET A 23 -5.02 -12.62 -4.58
C MET A 23 -4.03 -12.58 -5.76
N ARG A 24 -2.77 -12.98 -5.54
CA ARG A 24 -1.69 -12.93 -6.54
C ARG A 24 -1.41 -11.52 -7.06
N PHE A 25 -1.40 -10.55 -6.16
CA PHE A 25 -0.89 -9.20 -6.40
C PHE A 25 0.49 -9.03 -5.76
N CYS A 26 1.39 -8.31 -6.43
CA CYS A 26 2.68 -7.93 -5.90
C CYS A 26 2.77 -6.42 -5.67
N LEU A 27 3.55 -6.03 -4.66
CA LEU A 27 3.90 -4.64 -4.40
C LEU A 27 4.83 -4.14 -5.52
N TYR A 28 4.45 -3.04 -6.17
CA TYR A 28 5.21 -2.42 -7.24
C TYR A 28 5.96 -1.18 -6.76
N ASN A 29 5.30 -0.34 -5.97
CA ASN A 29 5.88 0.89 -5.42
C ASN A 29 5.28 1.18 -4.04
N LEU A 30 6.08 1.79 -3.16
CA LEU A 30 5.69 2.15 -1.79
C LEU A 30 6.39 3.45 -1.40
N TYR A 31 5.62 4.49 -1.11
CA TYR A 31 6.19 5.79 -0.75
C TYR A 31 5.25 6.60 0.14
N MET A 32 5.83 7.59 0.82
CA MET A 32 5.13 8.56 1.65
C MET A 32 5.13 9.93 0.96
N GLU A 33 3.99 10.62 0.95
CA GLU A 33 3.89 12.00 0.49
C GLU A 33 2.78 12.73 1.24
N GLY A 34 3.11 13.85 1.88
CA GLY A 34 2.13 14.67 2.60
C GLY A 34 1.48 13.96 3.78
N GLY A 35 2.21 13.05 4.45
CA GLY A 35 1.69 12.22 5.54
C GLY A 35 0.80 11.06 5.09
N LEU A 36 0.61 10.87 3.78
CA LEU A 36 -0.15 9.75 3.23
C LEU A 36 0.80 8.62 2.80
N LEU A 37 0.38 7.39 3.04
CA LEU A 37 1.06 6.18 2.57
C LEU A 37 0.43 5.73 1.24
N PHE A 38 1.24 5.70 0.19
CA PHE A 38 0.85 5.23 -1.14
C PHE A 38 1.39 3.82 -1.38
N ILE A 39 0.48 2.91 -1.72
CA ILE A 39 0.78 1.49 -1.97
C ILE A 39 0.31 1.16 -3.38
N GLU A 40 1.24 1.04 -4.32
CA GLU A 40 0.96 0.61 -5.68
C GLU A 40 1.18 -0.90 -5.80
N VAL A 41 0.18 -1.59 -6.34
CA VAL A 41 0.23 -3.03 -6.57
C VAL A 41 -0.12 -3.37 -8.01
N LYS A 42 0.43 -4.48 -8.50
CA LYS A 42 0.10 -5.03 -9.82
C LYS A 42 -0.25 -6.52 -9.70
N SER A 43 -1.15 -7.00 -10.55
CA SER A 43 -1.43 -8.42 -10.63
C SER A 43 -0.20 -9.15 -11.17
N CYS A 44 0.11 -10.31 -10.58
CA CYS A 44 1.15 -11.22 -11.07
C CYS A 44 0.73 -11.93 -12.37
N ASP A 45 -0.56 -11.96 -12.68
CA ASP A 45 -1.11 -12.69 -13.83
C ASP A 45 -1.34 -11.76 -15.04
N ASN A 46 -1.54 -10.46 -14.81
CA ASN A 46 -1.64 -9.44 -15.86
C ASN A 46 -1.13 -8.08 -15.36
N GLU A 47 0.03 -7.64 -15.86
CA GLU A 47 0.69 -6.39 -15.43
C GLU A 47 -0.09 -5.10 -15.77
N GLN A 48 -1.12 -5.19 -16.61
CA GLN A 48 -2.03 -4.07 -16.88
C GLN A 48 -3.04 -3.87 -15.75
N VAL A 49 -3.29 -4.89 -14.92
CA VAL A 49 -4.17 -4.77 -13.76
C VAL A 49 -3.36 -4.21 -12.59
N ARG A 50 -3.66 -2.97 -12.23
CA ARG A 50 -2.96 -2.22 -11.17
C ARG A 50 -3.96 -1.55 -10.24
N TYR A 51 -3.58 -1.44 -8.97
CA TYR A 51 -4.34 -0.70 -7.98
C TYR A 51 -3.42 0.21 -7.18
N LEU A 52 -3.96 1.36 -6.78
CA LEU A 52 -3.34 2.28 -5.86
C LEU A 52 -4.19 2.35 -4.60
N TYR A 53 -3.58 2.08 -3.45
CA TYR A 53 -4.19 2.32 -2.15
C TYR A 53 -3.51 3.51 -1.48
N ILE A 54 -4.32 4.40 -0.90
CA ILE A 54 -3.86 5.59 -0.19
C ILE A 54 -4.38 5.50 1.24
N ILE A 55 -3.49 5.63 2.21
CA ILE A 55 -3.81 5.52 3.64
C ILE A 55 -3.38 6.80 4.35
N ASN A 56 -4.30 7.45 5.08
CA ASN A 56 -3.98 8.62 5.91
C ASN A 56 -3.24 8.24 7.20
N ALA A 57 -2.86 9.22 8.01
CA ALA A 57 -2.08 9.00 9.23
C ALA A 57 -2.82 8.14 10.28
N GLU A 58 -4.15 8.16 10.23
CA GLU A 58 -5.10 7.45 11.09
C GLU A 58 -5.38 6.00 10.62
N GLY A 59 -4.85 5.59 9.47
CA GLY A 59 -5.07 4.24 8.93
C GLY A 59 -6.31 4.07 8.07
N GLU A 60 -6.98 5.16 7.69
CA GLU A 60 -8.18 5.13 6.87
C GLU A 60 -7.84 5.22 5.38
N PHE A 61 -8.66 4.56 4.55
CA PHE A 61 -8.57 4.68 3.10
C PHE A 61 -9.10 6.04 2.64
N VAL A 62 -8.34 6.69 1.77
CA VAL A 62 -8.71 7.96 1.11
C VAL A 62 -9.25 7.68 -0.29
#